data_AF-A0A9W6HEY8-F1
#
_entry.id   AF-A0A9W6HEY8-F1
#
_cell.length_a   1.000
_cell.length_b   1.000
_cell.length_c   1.000
_cell.angle_alpha   90.00
_cell.angle_beta   90.00
_cell.angle_gamma   90.00
#
_symmetry.space_group_name_H-M   'P 1'
#
loop_
_entity.id
_entity.type
_entity.pdbx_description
1 polymer ?
#
loop_
_entity_poly.entity_id
_entity_poly.type
_entity_poly.pdbx_seq_one_letter_code
_entity_poly.pdbx_strand_id
1 'polypeptide(L)'
;MPDYYDGGGAGVGAFLAFFFLILPVILILALAGYLISSFFYMKIFEKAGVQGKWRAWVPIYRELVFAKLGDLSPWVMLGAFLVTAVLSNIPVIGPILGYVAIVALAMASWRVGLKLGKDWPLVLLYIIPGIGGLIWLGIAAFSNAPWNPNVQPSPWRTSFLRDTTVWRGIPVQPDGGPAPAAGYGAPGAGYVPPAGGTPSSPAGAYPPPTTQTPPSTEPPAPGAPRP
;
A
#
# COMPACT_ATOMS: atom_id res chain seq x y z
N MET A 1 4.99 -2.69 -66.81
CA MET A 1 4.18 -2.31 -65.64
C MET A 1 5.06 -2.42 -64.41
N PRO A 2 5.43 -1.31 -63.77
CA PRO A 2 6.16 -1.32 -62.51
C PRO A 2 5.26 -0.90 -61.32
N ASP A 3 5.76 -1.09 -60.10
CA ASP A 3 5.47 -0.31 -58.89
C ASP A 3 4.08 -0.35 -58.20
N TYR A 4 3.27 -1.40 -58.38
CA TYR A 4 2.11 -1.62 -57.48
C TYR A 4 2.44 -2.39 -56.18
N TYR A 5 3.65 -2.93 -56.03
CA TYR A 5 4.02 -3.79 -54.89
C TYR A 5 4.84 -3.10 -53.77
N ASP A 6 5.57 -2.01 -54.05
CA ASP A 6 6.47 -1.40 -53.05
C ASP A 6 5.76 -0.57 -51.97
N GLY A 7 4.57 -0.03 -52.25
CA GLY A 7 3.86 0.88 -51.34
C GLY A 7 3.57 0.28 -49.95
N GLY A 8 3.30 -1.03 -49.88
CA GLY A 8 3.06 -1.73 -48.61
C GLY A 8 4.35 -1.96 -47.81
N GLY A 9 5.44 -2.33 -48.48
CA GLY A 9 6.73 -2.59 -47.84
C GLY A 9 7.39 -1.31 -47.32
N ALA A 10 7.38 -0.24 -48.12
CA ALA A 10 7.99 1.04 -47.77
C ALA A 10 7.35 1.67 -46.52
N GLY A 11 6.02 1.63 -46.40
CA GLY A 11 5.30 2.17 -45.23
C GLY A 11 5.63 1.45 -43.93
N VAL A 12 5.65 0.11 -43.95
CA VAL A 12 6.03 -0.71 -42.78
C VAL A 12 7.51 -0.53 -42.43
N GLY A 13 8.39 -0.49 -43.43
CA GLY A 13 9.83 -0.24 -43.24
C GLY A 13 10.11 1.12 -42.61
N ALA A 14 9.44 2.19 -43.08
CA ALA A 14 9.56 3.53 -42.50
C ALA A 14 9.04 3.59 -41.06
N PHE A 15 7.90 2.95 -40.76
CA PHE A 15 7.38 2.86 -39.40
C PHE A 15 8.34 2.13 -38.46
N LEU A 16 8.89 0.97 -38.88
CA LEU A 16 9.85 0.22 -38.08
C LEU A 16 11.16 1.00 -37.88
N ALA A 17 11.67 1.68 -38.90
CA ALA A 17 12.86 2.53 -38.79
C ALA A 17 12.64 3.68 -37.78
N PHE A 18 11.48 4.36 -37.84
CA PHE A 18 11.12 5.38 -36.86
C PHE A 18 10.94 4.79 -35.45
N PHE A 19 10.33 3.62 -35.33
CA PHE A 19 10.19 2.92 -34.05
C PHE A 19 11.56 2.60 -33.42
N PHE A 20 12.49 2.02 -34.18
CA PHE A 20 13.85 1.74 -33.69
C PHE A 20 14.66 3.01 -33.38
N LEU A 21 14.40 4.13 -34.07
CA LEU A 21 15.00 5.43 -33.77
C LEU A 21 14.52 5.99 -32.41
N ILE A 22 13.22 5.88 -32.10
CA ILE A 22 12.65 6.41 -30.86
C ILE A 22 12.73 5.43 -29.67
N LEU A 23 12.83 4.12 -29.93
CA LEU A 23 12.97 3.06 -28.93
C LEU A 23 14.04 3.34 -27.85
N PRO A 24 15.29 3.75 -28.15
CA PRO A 24 16.27 4.07 -27.11
C PRO A 24 15.83 5.23 -26.22
N VAL A 25 15.14 6.24 -26.77
CA VAL A 25 14.59 7.36 -25.98
C VAL A 25 13.48 6.86 -25.05
N ILE A 26 12.58 5.99 -25.55
CA ILE A 26 11.52 5.36 -24.74
C ILE A 26 12.13 4.50 -23.61
N LEU A 27 13.17 3.73 -23.89
CA LEU A 27 13.86 2.91 -22.88
C LEU A 27 14.55 3.76 -21.81
N ILE A 28 15.20 4.87 -22.19
CA ILE A 28 15.79 5.83 -21.24
C ILE A 28 14.71 6.48 -20.36
N LEU A 29 13.60 6.92 -20.95
CA LEU A 29 12.47 7.51 -20.20
C LEU A 29 11.78 6.49 -19.28
N ALA A 30 11.62 5.24 -19.72
CA ALA A 30 11.08 4.16 -18.90
C ALA A 30 11.99 3.82 -17.71
N LEU A 31 13.31 3.76 -17.94
CA LEU A 31 14.30 3.56 -16.88
C LEU A 31 14.31 4.74 -15.90
N ALA A 32 14.30 5.99 -16.38
CA ALA A 32 14.23 7.17 -15.53
C ALA A 32 12.95 7.18 -14.69
N GLY A 33 11.79 6.93 -15.29
CA GLY A 33 10.50 6.79 -14.59
C GLY A 33 10.51 5.65 -13.56
N TYR A 34 11.18 4.52 -13.86
CA TYR A 34 11.37 3.42 -12.92
C TYR A 34 12.23 3.81 -11.71
N LEU A 35 13.36 4.50 -11.93
CA LEU A 35 14.24 4.95 -10.85
C LEU A 35 13.55 5.99 -9.96
N ILE A 36 12.86 6.97 -10.56
CA ILE A 36 12.11 8.02 -9.86
C ILE A 36 10.96 7.43 -9.06
N SER A 37 10.12 6.57 -9.66
CA SER A 37 9.01 5.90 -8.94
C SER A 37 9.50 5.01 -7.81
N SER A 38 10.61 4.27 -7.98
CA SER A 38 11.21 3.47 -6.90
C SER A 38 11.71 4.34 -5.74
N PHE A 39 12.31 5.50 -6.02
CA PHE A 39 12.71 6.46 -4.99
C PHE A 39 11.50 7.08 -4.27
N PHE A 40 10.42 7.40 -4.98
CA PHE A 40 9.19 7.91 -4.36
C PHE A 40 8.49 6.85 -3.49
N TYR A 41 8.38 5.60 -3.97
CA TYR A 41 7.89 4.48 -3.15
C TYR A 41 8.74 4.28 -1.91
N MET A 42 10.07 4.36 -2.02
CA MET A 42 10.97 4.29 -0.86
C MET A 42 10.66 5.36 0.19
N LYS A 43 10.34 6.60 -0.23
CA LYS A 43 9.95 7.69 0.67
C LYS A 43 8.58 7.49 1.33
N ILE A 44 7.60 6.96 0.59
CA ILE A 44 6.28 6.60 1.15
C ILE A 44 6.43 5.45 2.16
N PHE A 45 7.25 4.45 1.86
CA PHE A 45 7.54 3.30 2.72
C PHE A 45 8.31 3.68 3.98
N GLU A 46 9.26 4.62 3.90
CA GLU A 46 9.93 5.22 5.06
C GLU A 46 8.91 5.88 6.01
N LYS A 47 7.99 6.72 5.50
CA LYS A 47 6.93 7.36 6.31
C LYS A 47 6.00 6.33 6.96
N ALA A 48 5.65 5.29 6.23
CA ALA A 48 4.74 4.23 6.68
C ALA A 48 5.41 3.18 7.59
N GLY A 49 6.67 3.36 8.00
CA GLY A 49 7.38 2.47 8.92
C GLY A 49 7.80 1.12 8.33
N VAL A 50 7.89 1.00 7.01
CA VAL A 50 8.29 -0.25 6.33
C VAL A 50 9.80 -0.47 6.43
N GLN A 51 10.19 -1.63 6.97
CA GLN A 51 11.57 -2.03 7.19
C GLN A 51 12.23 -2.58 5.91
N GLY A 52 13.30 -1.94 5.46
CA GLY A 52 14.12 -2.40 4.34
C GLY A 52 13.76 -1.68 3.03
N LYS A 53 14.57 -0.67 2.68
CA LYS A 53 14.34 0.22 1.54
C LYS A 53 14.31 -0.50 0.19
N TRP A 54 15.02 -1.63 0.07
CA TRP A 54 15.08 -2.47 -1.14
C TRP A 54 13.70 -2.89 -1.66
N ARG A 55 12.68 -2.99 -0.78
CA ARG A 55 11.32 -3.38 -1.16
C ARG A 55 10.68 -2.46 -2.21
N ALA A 56 11.08 -1.19 -2.26
CA ALA A 56 10.63 -0.23 -3.27
C ALA A 56 11.31 -0.40 -4.64
N TRP A 57 12.39 -1.17 -4.71
CA TRP A 57 13.21 -1.41 -5.90
C TRP A 57 12.95 -2.77 -6.56
N VAL A 58 11.84 -3.43 -6.20
CA VAL A 58 11.42 -4.70 -6.81
C VAL A 58 10.04 -4.47 -7.46
N PRO A 59 9.94 -4.50 -8.82
CA PRO A 59 8.81 -3.93 -9.56
C PRO A 59 7.42 -4.36 -9.09
N ILE A 60 7.13 -5.67 -9.02
CA ILE A 60 5.82 -6.14 -8.55
C ILE A 60 5.69 -6.00 -7.04
N TYR A 61 6.75 -6.36 -6.29
CA TYR A 61 6.70 -6.45 -4.84
C TYR A 61 6.39 -5.12 -4.15
N ARG A 62 6.93 -4.00 -4.66
CA ARG A 62 6.60 -2.65 -4.13
C ARG A 62 5.10 -2.34 -4.27
N GLU A 63 4.47 -2.71 -5.38
CA GLU A 63 3.04 -2.50 -5.60
C GLU A 63 2.21 -3.36 -4.64
N LEU A 64 2.69 -4.58 -4.32
CA LEU A 64 2.07 -5.42 -3.29
C LEU A 64 2.20 -4.79 -1.90
N VAL A 65 3.37 -4.23 -1.54
CA VAL A 65 3.56 -3.50 -0.28
C VAL A 65 2.66 -2.26 -0.20
N PHE A 66 2.55 -1.51 -1.30
CA PHE A 66 1.68 -0.35 -1.42
C PHE A 66 0.20 -0.72 -1.26
N ALA A 67 -0.24 -1.86 -1.80
CA ALA A 67 -1.58 -2.41 -1.56
C ALA A 67 -1.85 -2.59 -0.06
N LYS A 68 -0.90 -3.19 0.69
CA LYS A 68 -1.03 -3.39 2.14
C LYS A 68 -1.20 -2.07 2.90
N LEU A 69 -0.36 -1.09 2.58
CA LEU A 69 -0.45 0.26 3.14
C LEU A 69 -1.79 0.94 2.78
N GLY A 70 -2.38 0.57 1.64
CA GLY A 70 -3.70 0.97 1.18
C GLY A 70 -4.88 0.08 1.61
N ASP A 71 -4.74 -0.73 2.66
CA ASP A 71 -5.81 -1.62 3.20
C ASP A 71 -6.32 -2.68 2.20
N LEU A 72 -5.54 -3.00 1.18
CA LEU A 72 -5.88 -3.90 0.08
C LEU A 72 -4.96 -5.14 0.10
N SER A 73 -5.54 -6.33 -0.04
CA SER A 73 -4.81 -7.59 0.02
C SER A 73 -3.69 -7.65 -1.03
N PRO A 74 -2.44 -7.98 -0.66
CA PRO A 74 -1.34 -8.10 -1.62
C PRO A 74 -1.57 -9.24 -2.61
N TRP A 75 -2.34 -10.28 -2.23
CA TRP A 75 -2.69 -11.38 -3.12
C TRP A 75 -3.77 -10.98 -4.13
N VAL A 76 -4.68 -10.09 -3.76
CA VAL A 76 -5.64 -9.49 -4.69
C VAL A 76 -4.93 -8.57 -5.68
N MET A 77 -3.95 -7.77 -5.21
CA MET A 77 -3.11 -6.95 -6.10
C MET A 77 -2.32 -7.83 -7.10
N LEU A 78 -1.72 -8.93 -6.63
CA LEU A 78 -1.03 -9.88 -7.50
C LEU A 78 -1.99 -10.54 -8.52
N GLY A 79 -3.19 -10.93 -8.08
CA GLY A 79 -4.26 -11.42 -8.95
C GLY A 79 -4.70 -10.39 -9.99
N ALA A 80 -4.80 -9.10 -9.61
CA ALA A 80 -5.13 -8.01 -10.51
C ALA A 80 -4.06 -7.83 -11.61
N PHE A 81 -2.78 -7.93 -11.28
CA PHE A 81 -1.70 -7.94 -12.28
C PHE A 81 -1.77 -9.17 -13.21
N LEU A 82 -2.05 -10.37 -12.69
CA LEU A 82 -2.17 -11.59 -13.51
C LEU A 82 -3.38 -11.52 -14.46
N VAL A 83 -4.55 -11.07 -13.97
CA VAL A 83 -5.74 -10.80 -14.80
C VAL A 83 -5.42 -9.78 -15.89
N THR A 84 -4.75 -8.68 -15.53
CA THR A 84 -4.37 -7.62 -16.48
C THR A 84 -3.36 -8.10 -17.53
N ALA A 85 -2.38 -8.93 -17.15
CA ALA A 85 -1.34 -9.40 -18.06
C ALA A 85 -1.82 -10.53 -19.00
N VAL A 86 -2.67 -11.45 -18.50
CA VAL A 86 -3.09 -12.63 -19.28
C VAL A 86 -4.39 -12.35 -20.04
N LEU A 87 -5.43 -11.88 -19.36
CA LEU A 87 -6.80 -11.83 -19.89
C LEU A 87 -7.11 -10.57 -20.71
N SER A 88 -6.22 -9.57 -20.71
CA SER A 88 -6.38 -8.37 -21.55
C SER A 88 -6.33 -8.64 -23.05
N ASN A 89 -5.75 -9.78 -23.46
CA ASN A 89 -5.64 -10.22 -24.84
C ASN A 89 -6.95 -10.81 -25.43
N ILE A 90 -7.98 -11.02 -24.59
CA ILE A 90 -9.26 -11.60 -25.06
C ILE A 90 -10.06 -10.54 -25.84
N PRO A 91 -10.54 -10.82 -27.07
CA PRO A 91 -11.37 -9.88 -27.81
C PRO A 91 -12.62 -9.43 -27.02
N VAL A 92 -13.04 -8.18 -27.25
CA VAL A 92 -14.20 -7.50 -26.61
C VAL A 92 -14.04 -7.25 -25.10
N ILE A 93 -13.79 -8.28 -24.28
CA ILE A 93 -13.74 -8.16 -22.81
C ILE A 93 -12.35 -7.80 -22.27
N GLY A 94 -11.28 -8.20 -22.97
CA GLY A 94 -9.90 -7.95 -22.56
C GLY A 94 -9.55 -6.49 -22.30
N PRO A 95 -10.00 -5.51 -23.11
CA PRO A 95 -9.79 -4.09 -22.80
C PRO A 95 -10.33 -3.69 -21.42
N ILE A 96 -11.46 -4.24 -20.97
CA ILE A 96 -12.02 -3.98 -19.64
C ILE A 96 -11.14 -4.61 -18.55
N LEU A 97 -10.70 -5.85 -18.77
CA LEU A 97 -9.80 -6.57 -17.85
C LEU A 97 -8.40 -5.93 -17.76
N GLY A 98 -7.96 -5.22 -18.81
CA GLY A 98 -6.72 -4.44 -18.84
C GLY A 98 -6.65 -3.30 -17.82
N TYR A 99 -7.80 -2.82 -17.32
CA TYR A 99 -7.84 -1.76 -16.29
C TYR A 99 -7.82 -2.30 -14.85
N VAL A 100 -7.91 -3.62 -14.62
CA VAL A 100 -8.11 -4.19 -13.27
C VAL A 100 -6.94 -3.87 -12.32
N ALA A 101 -5.70 -3.94 -12.78
CA ALA A 101 -4.54 -3.52 -11.98
C ALA A 101 -4.54 -2.00 -11.69
N ILE A 102 -4.96 -1.16 -12.65
CA ILE A 102 -5.03 0.29 -12.46
C ILE A 102 -6.10 0.65 -11.42
N VAL A 103 -7.26 -0.02 -11.46
CA VAL A 103 -8.32 0.13 -10.45
C VAL A 103 -7.84 -0.30 -9.07
N ALA A 104 -7.20 -1.48 -8.96
CA ALA A 104 -6.64 -1.96 -7.68
C ALA A 104 -5.60 -0.98 -7.10
N LEU A 105 -4.71 -0.44 -7.94
CA LEU A 105 -3.72 0.54 -7.52
C LEU A 105 -4.34 1.90 -7.15
N ALA A 106 -5.40 2.34 -7.84
CA ALA A 106 -6.14 3.55 -7.49
C ALA A 106 -6.90 3.41 -6.15
N MET A 107 -7.43 2.21 -5.85
CA MET A 107 -7.99 1.91 -4.54
C MET A 107 -6.94 1.99 -3.44
N ALA A 108 -5.75 1.39 -3.67
CA ALA A 108 -4.64 1.50 -2.73
C ALA A 108 -4.15 2.95 -2.55
N SER A 109 -3.98 3.70 -3.66
CA SER A 109 -3.48 5.08 -3.61
C SER A 109 -4.47 6.03 -2.93
N TRP A 110 -5.78 5.82 -3.05
CA TRP A 110 -6.78 6.54 -2.25
C TRP A 110 -6.53 6.39 -0.75
N ARG A 111 -6.36 5.15 -0.29
CA ARG A 111 -6.20 4.83 1.13
C ARG A 111 -4.85 5.30 1.68
N VAL A 112 -3.77 5.16 0.91
CA VAL A 112 -2.45 5.73 1.24
C VAL A 112 -2.51 7.27 1.27
N GLY A 113 -3.29 7.89 0.36
CA GLY A 113 -3.53 9.33 0.34
C GLY A 113 -4.23 9.83 1.61
N LEU A 114 -5.33 9.18 2.03
CA LEU A 114 -6.02 9.50 3.28
C LEU A 114 -5.07 9.44 4.50
N LYS A 115 -4.19 8.42 4.56
CA LYS A 115 -3.20 8.25 5.63
C LYS A 115 -2.05 9.26 5.60
N LEU A 116 -1.90 9.99 4.50
CA LEU A 116 -1.00 11.14 4.32
C LEU A 116 -1.76 12.49 4.37
N GLY A 117 -3.00 12.51 4.89
CA GLY A 117 -3.82 13.72 4.97
C GLY A 117 -4.08 14.33 3.59
N LYS A 118 -4.55 13.51 2.64
CA LYS A 118 -4.94 13.92 1.28
C LYS A 118 -6.36 13.48 0.96
N ASP A 119 -7.12 14.39 0.35
CA ASP A 119 -8.48 14.13 -0.10
C ASP A 119 -8.54 13.24 -1.34
N TRP A 120 -9.71 12.63 -1.57
CA TRP A 120 -9.95 11.72 -2.68
C TRP A 120 -9.63 12.27 -4.09
N PRO A 121 -9.79 13.58 -4.43
CA PRO A 121 -9.54 14.06 -5.80
C PRO A 121 -8.10 13.86 -6.27
N LEU A 122 -7.14 13.74 -5.33
CA LEU A 122 -5.75 13.41 -5.66
C LEU A 122 -5.64 12.08 -6.42
N VAL A 123 -6.55 11.12 -6.21
CA VAL A 123 -6.57 9.81 -6.90
C VAL A 123 -6.77 9.95 -8.41
N LEU A 124 -7.46 11.00 -8.87
CA LEU A 124 -7.63 11.27 -10.31
C LEU A 124 -6.28 11.44 -11.01
N LEU A 125 -5.30 12.03 -10.33
CA LEU A 125 -3.94 12.19 -10.82
C LEU A 125 -3.20 10.84 -10.90
N TYR A 126 -3.46 9.92 -9.98
CA TYR A 126 -2.87 8.57 -10.00
C TYR A 126 -3.40 7.71 -11.17
N ILE A 127 -4.69 7.85 -11.51
CA ILE A 127 -5.34 7.09 -12.58
C ILE A 127 -4.75 7.43 -13.96
N ILE A 128 -4.21 8.64 -14.15
CA ILE A 128 -3.51 9.06 -15.37
C ILE A 128 -2.13 8.35 -15.43
N PRO A 129 -1.91 7.39 -16.37
CA PRO A 129 -0.69 6.58 -16.36
C PRO A 129 0.57 7.39 -16.67
N GLY A 130 1.72 6.91 -16.17
CA GLY A 130 3.00 7.58 -16.37
C GLY A 130 3.11 8.88 -15.56
N ILE A 131 2.95 10.04 -16.21
CA ILE A 131 3.23 11.34 -15.61
C ILE A 131 2.31 11.62 -14.41
N GLY A 132 1.01 11.32 -14.51
CA GLY A 132 0.08 11.54 -13.40
C GLY A 132 0.46 10.72 -12.16
N GLY A 133 0.60 9.41 -12.32
CA GLY A 133 1.11 8.52 -11.28
C GLY A 133 2.44 8.97 -10.66
N LEU A 134 3.38 9.49 -11.46
CA LEU A 134 4.64 10.05 -10.95
C LEU A 134 4.45 11.33 -10.11
N ILE A 135 3.58 12.25 -10.52
CA ILE A 135 3.29 13.47 -9.73
C ILE A 135 2.55 13.09 -8.44
N TRP A 136 1.61 12.13 -8.49
CA TRP A 136 0.95 11.58 -7.29
C TRP A 136 1.97 11.02 -6.31
N LEU A 137 2.87 10.16 -6.79
CA LEU A 137 3.94 9.55 -6.00
C LEU A 137 4.88 10.62 -5.42
N GLY A 138 5.19 11.67 -6.17
CA GLY A 138 5.97 12.81 -5.69
C GLY A 138 5.27 13.59 -4.55
N ILE A 139 3.98 13.89 -4.69
CA ILE A 139 3.16 14.54 -3.64
C ILE A 139 3.11 13.67 -2.38
N ALA A 140 2.91 12.37 -2.52
CA ALA A 140 2.91 11.43 -1.40
C ALA A 140 4.30 11.30 -0.75
N ALA A 141 5.37 11.22 -1.55
CA ALA A 141 6.76 11.11 -1.10
C ALA A 141 7.25 12.36 -0.35
N PHE A 142 6.94 13.57 -0.82
CA PHE A 142 7.51 14.82 -0.28
C PHE A 142 6.55 15.65 0.59
N SER A 143 5.28 15.27 0.74
CA SER A 143 4.38 15.95 1.67
C SER A 143 4.87 15.92 3.13
N ASN A 144 4.84 17.04 3.83
CA ASN A 144 5.20 17.16 5.25
C ASN A 144 4.15 16.53 6.20
N ALA A 145 3.10 15.91 5.67
CA ALA A 145 2.08 15.25 6.47
C ALA A 145 2.65 13.96 7.11
N PRO A 146 2.44 13.74 8.42
CA PRO A 146 2.84 12.49 9.07
C PRO A 146 1.96 11.33 8.60
N TRP A 147 2.46 10.11 8.72
CA TRP A 147 1.67 8.91 8.46
C TRP A 147 0.67 8.69 9.61
N ASN A 148 -0.62 8.89 9.33
CA ASN A 148 -1.69 8.53 10.25
C ASN A 148 -2.40 7.26 9.76
N PRO A 149 -2.16 6.08 10.36
CA PRO A 149 -2.88 4.86 10.00
C PRO A 149 -4.34 4.85 10.51
N ASN A 150 -4.69 5.71 11.47
CA ASN A 150 -6.02 5.80 12.06
C ASN A 150 -6.93 6.71 11.22
N VAL A 151 -7.27 6.23 10.02
CA VAL A 151 -8.24 6.83 9.11
C VAL A 151 -9.59 6.10 9.21
N GLN A 152 -10.63 6.65 8.56
CA GLN A 152 -11.90 5.95 8.38
C GLN A 152 -11.68 4.52 7.84
N PRO A 153 -12.40 3.48 8.29
CA PRO A 153 -12.21 2.11 7.82
C PRO A 153 -12.37 1.98 6.29
N SER A 154 -11.73 0.98 5.66
CA SER A 154 -11.86 0.81 4.20
C SER A 154 -13.28 0.34 3.82
N PRO A 155 -13.88 0.85 2.73
CA PRO A 155 -15.21 0.42 2.27
C PRO A 155 -15.32 -1.09 2.03
N TRP A 156 -14.19 -1.74 1.78
CA TRP A 156 -14.09 -3.16 1.44
C TRP A 156 -13.61 -4.06 2.60
N ARG A 157 -13.52 -3.55 3.84
CA ARG A 157 -13.05 -4.29 5.05
C ARG A 157 -13.80 -5.60 5.34
N THR A 158 -15.01 -5.76 4.82
CA THR A 158 -15.85 -6.96 4.98
C THR A 158 -15.76 -7.94 3.79
N SER A 159 -15.01 -7.59 2.74
CA SER A 159 -14.92 -8.36 1.49
C SER A 159 -13.60 -9.13 1.34
N PHE A 160 -13.47 -9.91 0.27
CA PHE A 160 -12.22 -10.59 -0.10
C PHE A 160 -11.06 -9.64 -0.44
N LEU A 161 -11.33 -8.35 -0.65
CA LEU A 161 -10.32 -7.33 -0.98
C LEU A 161 -9.48 -6.91 0.24
N ARG A 162 -9.97 -7.11 1.47
CA ARG A 162 -9.28 -6.71 2.70
C ARG A 162 -7.93 -7.43 2.86
N ASP A 163 -6.90 -6.75 3.35
CA ASP A 163 -5.67 -7.43 3.76
C ASP A 163 -5.87 -8.15 5.09
N THR A 164 -5.65 -9.47 5.12
CA THR A 164 -5.67 -10.28 6.35
C THR A 164 -4.28 -10.87 6.66
N THR A 165 -3.22 -10.33 6.08
CA THR A 165 -1.91 -11.00 6.01
C THR A 165 -0.81 -10.23 6.74
N VAL A 166 -0.05 -10.89 7.61
CA VAL A 166 1.10 -10.25 8.29
C VAL A 166 2.36 -10.50 7.48
N TRP A 167 3.04 -9.44 7.03
CA TRP A 167 4.33 -9.55 6.33
C TRP A 167 5.44 -8.95 7.20
N ARG A 168 6.51 -9.71 7.47
CA ARG A 168 7.61 -9.29 8.37
C ARG A 168 8.20 -7.95 7.91
N GLY A 169 8.16 -6.96 8.80
CA GLY A 169 8.70 -5.63 8.59
C GLY A 169 7.83 -4.69 7.76
N ILE A 170 6.54 -4.99 7.57
CA ILE A 170 5.55 -4.05 7.01
C ILE A 170 4.46 -3.88 8.08
N PRO A 171 4.19 -2.66 8.57
CA PRO A 171 3.17 -2.46 9.59
C PRO A 171 1.78 -2.90 9.14
N VAL A 172 1.12 -3.69 9.99
CA VAL A 172 -0.29 -4.04 9.83
C VAL A 172 -1.11 -2.75 9.97
N GLN A 173 -2.06 -2.54 9.07
CA GLN A 173 -2.93 -1.37 9.11
C GLN A 173 -4.11 -1.66 10.07
N PRO A 174 -4.56 -0.71 10.89
CA PRO A 174 -5.71 -0.93 11.77
C PRO A 174 -6.98 -1.17 10.95
N ASP A 175 -7.61 -2.33 11.11
CA ASP A 175 -8.89 -2.69 10.46
C ASP A 175 -10.09 -1.80 10.86
N GLY A 176 -9.86 -0.81 11.73
CA GLY A 176 -10.83 0.17 12.20
C GLY A 176 -11.50 -0.23 13.51
N GLY A 177 -11.17 0.51 14.58
CA GLY A 177 -12.06 0.67 15.72
C GLY A 177 -13.35 1.42 15.34
N PRO A 178 -14.13 1.95 16.31
CA PRO A 178 -15.31 2.74 15.99
C PRO A 178 -14.93 3.92 15.07
N ALA A 179 -15.68 4.07 13.98
CA ALA A 179 -15.45 5.14 13.01
C ALA A 179 -15.62 6.51 13.68
N PRO A 180 -14.69 7.46 13.47
CA PRO A 180 -14.97 8.87 13.76
C PRO A 180 -16.26 9.30 13.05
N ALA A 181 -17.09 10.13 13.69
CA ALA A 181 -18.36 10.55 13.11
C ALA A 181 -18.15 11.21 11.73
N ALA A 182 -19.04 10.92 10.78
CA ALA A 182 -18.90 11.32 9.37
C ALA A 182 -19.20 12.81 9.14
N GLY A 183 -18.30 13.68 9.61
CA GLY A 183 -18.34 15.13 9.35
C GLY A 183 -17.68 15.50 8.02
N TYR A 184 -18.49 15.80 7.00
CA TYR A 184 -17.99 16.43 5.76
C TYR A 184 -17.68 17.92 5.99
N GLY A 185 -16.44 18.19 6.39
CA GLY A 185 -15.81 19.52 6.31
C GLY A 185 -15.83 20.36 7.59
N ALA A 186 -14.64 20.54 8.20
CA ALA A 186 -14.21 21.74 8.92
C ALA A 186 -12.70 21.64 9.25
N PRO A 187 -11.89 22.70 9.08
CA PRO A 187 -10.55 22.76 9.66
C PRO A 187 -10.61 23.28 11.11
N GLY A 188 -9.94 22.61 12.05
CA GLY A 188 -9.87 23.07 13.44
C GLY A 188 -8.94 22.20 14.29
N ALA A 189 -8.13 22.83 15.14
CA ALA A 189 -7.30 22.14 16.11
C ALA A 189 -8.12 21.78 17.36
N GLY A 190 -7.91 20.57 17.89
CA GLY A 190 -8.56 20.11 19.12
C GLY A 190 -7.74 19.01 19.80
N TYR A 191 -7.14 19.33 20.95
CA TYR A 191 -6.52 18.32 21.81
C TYR A 191 -7.63 17.52 22.52
N VAL A 192 -7.68 16.22 22.28
CA VAL A 192 -8.65 15.33 22.95
C VAL A 192 -7.99 14.76 24.22
N PRO A 193 -8.60 14.92 25.42
CA PRO A 193 -8.02 14.42 26.66
C PRO A 193 -8.00 12.88 26.70
N PRO A 194 -7.08 12.26 27.47
CA PRO A 194 -6.90 10.82 27.49
C PRO A 194 -8.11 10.11 28.12
N ALA A 195 -8.88 9.40 27.29
CA ALA A 195 -9.96 8.54 27.74
C ALA A 195 -9.38 7.30 28.46
N GLY A 196 -9.52 7.24 29.78
CA GLY A 196 -9.18 6.06 30.57
C GLY A 196 -10.13 4.91 30.27
N GLY A 197 -9.69 3.96 29.44
CA GLY A 197 -10.42 2.73 29.12
C GLY A 197 -9.53 1.51 29.30
N THR A 198 -9.92 0.60 30.19
CA THR A 198 -9.23 -0.68 30.38
C THR A 198 -9.44 -1.61 29.16
N PRO A 199 -8.44 -2.40 28.73
CA PRO A 199 -8.63 -3.33 27.63
C PRO A 199 -9.60 -4.45 27.99
N SER A 200 -10.77 -4.49 27.35
CA SER A 200 -11.69 -5.62 27.41
C SER A 200 -11.19 -6.75 26.50
N SER A 201 -10.72 -7.85 27.09
CA SER A 201 -10.27 -9.03 26.35
C SER A 201 -11.46 -9.90 25.89
N PRO A 202 -11.43 -10.52 24.70
CA PRO A 202 -12.48 -11.43 24.26
C PRO A 202 -12.64 -12.65 25.17
N ALA A 203 -13.88 -13.12 25.36
CA ALA A 203 -14.21 -14.17 26.31
C ALA A 203 -13.67 -15.56 25.88
N GLY A 204 -12.91 -16.18 26.78
CA GLY A 204 -12.56 -17.60 26.75
C GLY A 204 -12.73 -18.18 28.15
N ALA A 205 -13.44 -19.31 28.27
CA ALA A 205 -13.90 -19.81 29.58
C ALA A 205 -12.81 -20.60 30.33
N TYR A 206 -12.50 -20.15 31.55
CA TYR A 206 -11.74 -20.91 32.55
C TYR A 206 -12.35 -20.71 33.95
N PRO A 207 -12.37 -21.75 34.82
CA PRO A 207 -12.92 -21.65 36.17
C PRO A 207 -12.02 -20.84 37.12
N PRO A 208 -12.55 -20.32 38.25
CA PRO A 208 -11.83 -19.39 39.12
C PRO A 208 -10.67 -20.04 39.91
N PRO A 209 -9.57 -19.30 40.18
CA PRO A 209 -8.43 -19.80 40.92
C PRO A 209 -8.69 -19.87 42.44
N THR A 210 -8.12 -20.90 43.09
CA THR A 210 -8.17 -21.10 44.55
C THR A 210 -7.25 -20.13 45.28
N THR A 211 -7.72 -19.54 46.38
CA THR A 211 -6.92 -18.67 47.26
C THR A 211 -5.80 -19.44 47.95
N GLN A 212 -4.55 -19.01 47.75
CA GLN A 212 -3.42 -19.39 48.60
C GLN A 212 -2.94 -18.16 49.38
N THR A 213 -2.84 -18.28 50.71
CA THR A 213 -2.38 -17.22 51.61
C THR A 213 -0.85 -17.08 51.58
N PRO A 214 -0.30 -15.85 51.59
CA PRO A 214 1.14 -15.65 51.67
C PRO A 214 1.67 -15.97 53.08
N PRO A 215 2.85 -16.61 53.21
CA PRO A 215 3.54 -16.74 54.49
C PRO A 215 4.16 -15.40 54.93
N SER A 216 4.20 -15.17 56.24
CA SER A 216 4.69 -13.91 56.84
C SER A 216 6.23 -13.84 56.89
N THR A 217 6.76 -12.62 56.99
CA THR A 217 8.20 -12.33 57.12
C THR A 217 8.63 -12.15 58.58
N GLU A 218 9.65 -12.87 59.05
CA GLU A 218 10.25 -12.70 60.38
C GLU A 218 11.77 -13.05 60.41
N PRO A 219 12.67 -12.16 60.86
CA PRO A 219 14.11 -12.40 61.12
C PRO A 219 14.47 -12.39 62.64
N PRO A 220 15.68 -12.80 63.12
CA PRO A 220 16.95 -13.07 62.41
C PRO A 220 17.42 -14.57 62.43
N ALA A 221 18.48 -15.14 63.05
CA ALA A 221 19.50 -14.79 64.07
C ALA A 221 20.87 -15.51 63.80
N PRO A 222 22.01 -15.21 64.49
CA PRO A 222 23.37 -15.55 64.00
C PRO A 222 24.22 -16.60 64.79
N GLY A 223 25.12 -17.30 64.07
CA GLY A 223 26.26 -18.09 64.60
C GLY A 223 26.00 -19.59 64.80
N ALA A 224 26.99 -20.52 64.74
CA ALA A 224 28.43 -20.41 64.42
C ALA A 224 28.96 -21.67 63.62
N PRO A 225 30.10 -22.37 63.86
CA PRO A 225 30.97 -22.82 62.77
C PRO A 225 30.97 -24.34 62.42
N ARG A 226 31.76 -24.68 61.39
CA ARG A 226 31.93 -26.02 60.77
C ARG A 226 32.58 -27.09 61.68
N PRO A 227 32.34 -28.38 61.38
CA PRO A 227 33.38 -29.37 61.10
C PRO A 227 33.85 -29.32 59.63
#